data_AF-A0A3M2EVS5-F1
#
_entry.id   AF-A0A3M2EVS5-F1
#
_cell.length_a   1.000
_cell.length_b   1.000
_cell.length_c   1.000
_cell.angle_alpha   90.00
_cell.angle_beta   90.00
_cell.angle_gamma   90.00
#
_symmetry.space_group_name_H-M   'P 1'
#
loop_
_entity.id
_entity.type
_entity.pdbx_description
1 polymer ?
#
loop_
_entity_poly.entity_id
_entity_poly.type
_entity_poly.pdbx_seq_one_letter_code
_entity_poly.pdbx_strand_id
1 'polypeptide(L)'
;EATRPAPATGGPKTKEQKRREAEARNRRYRALQNGEAVGLEAFTPHQLRKALKEVEAKVLAHEERQAELEAALADPDVYQDGDRARRLTLDYEAVQAELETLYARWETLAEHVAALDG
;
A
#
# COMPACT_ATOMS: atom_id res chain seq x y z
N GLU A 1 -31.60 -34.11 39.37
CA GLU A 1 -31.91 -32.82 38.70
C GLU A 1 -30.59 -32.22 38.24
N ALA A 2 -30.37 -32.12 36.92
CA ALA A 2 -29.11 -31.68 36.35
C ALA A 2 -29.21 -30.20 35.95
N THR A 3 -28.65 -29.32 36.79
CA THR A 3 -28.60 -27.88 36.48
C THR A 3 -27.50 -27.64 35.44
N ARG A 4 -27.90 -27.40 34.19
CA ARG A 4 -27.03 -26.87 33.13
C ARG A 4 -26.76 -25.38 33.41
N PRO A 5 -25.50 -24.90 33.40
CA PRO A 5 -25.27 -23.46 33.37
C PRO A 5 -25.53 -22.92 31.95
N ALA A 6 -26.30 -21.84 31.86
CA ALA A 6 -26.54 -21.07 30.64
C ALA A 6 -25.28 -20.33 30.16
N PRO A 7 -25.12 -20.07 28.85
CA PRO A 7 -23.98 -19.31 28.35
C PRO A 7 -24.11 -17.83 28.72
N ALA A 8 -23.07 -17.26 29.34
CA ALA A 8 -22.99 -15.84 29.65
C ALA A 8 -22.95 -15.01 28.35
N THR A 9 -24.04 -14.31 28.05
CA THR A 9 -24.08 -13.24 27.07
C THR A 9 -23.28 -12.04 27.59
N GLY A 10 -22.24 -11.65 26.84
CA GLY A 10 -21.19 -10.72 27.24
C GLY A 10 -21.62 -9.28 27.49
N GLY A 11 -21.03 -8.69 28.55
CA GLY A 11 -21.14 -7.27 28.88
C GLY A 11 -20.36 -6.34 27.92
N PRO A 12 -20.47 -5.02 28.10
CA PRO A 12 -19.83 -4.04 27.23
C PRO A 12 -18.30 -4.21 27.23
N LYS A 13 -17.74 -4.31 26.02
CA LYS A 13 -16.29 -4.47 25.79
C LYS A 13 -15.47 -3.44 26.57
N THR A 14 -14.40 -3.89 27.22
CA THR A 14 -13.52 -3.04 28.02
C THR A 14 -12.80 -2.01 27.14
N LYS A 15 -12.32 -0.91 27.75
CA LYS A 15 -11.52 0.13 27.07
C LYS A 15 -10.28 -0.45 26.37
N GLU A 16 -9.64 -1.45 26.98
CA GLU A 16 -8.48 -2.13 26.41
C GLU A 16 -8.85 -2.98 25.18
N GLN A 17 -9.99 -3.67 25.22
CA GLN A 17 -10.50 -4.45 24.09
C GLN A 17 -10.81 -3.54 22.88
N LYS A 18 -11.38 -2.35 23.12
CA LYS A 18 -11.62 -1.34 22.08
C LYS A 18 -10.33 -0.76 21.49
N ARG A 19 -9.28 -0.54 22.31
CA ARG A 19 -7.97 -0.05 21.83
C ARG A 19 -7.28 -1.07 20.93
N ARG A 20 -7.29 -2.35 21.32
CA ARG A 20 -6.74 -3.44 20.49
C ARG A 20 -7.47 -3.59 19.15
N GLU A 21 -8.81 -3.47 19.13
CA GLU A 21 -9.58 -3.50 17.88
C GLU A 21 -9.31 -2.29 16.96
N ALA A 22 -9.01 -1.12 17.53
CA ALA A 22 -8.62 0.06 16.76
C ALA A 22 -7.21 -0.09 16.17
N GLU A 23 -6.25 -0.58 16.96
CA GLU A 23 -4.89 -0.85 16.50
C GLU A 23 -4.84 -1.93 15.41
N ALA A 24 -5.63 -3.00 15.54
CA ALA A 24 -5.74 -4.05 14.53
C ALA A 24 -6.29 -3.53 13.20
N ARG A 25 -7.31 -2.66 13.25
CA ARG A 25 -7.86 -2.01 12.05
C ARG A 25 -6.84 -1.09 11.38
N ASN A 26 -6.11 -0.29 12.15
CA ASN A 26 -5.08 0.60 11.62
C ASN A 26 -3.93 -0.21 10.98
N ARG A 27 -3.51 -1.30 11.62
CA ARG A 27 -2.48 -2.20 11.09
C ARG A 27 -2.88 -2.81 9.74
N ARG A 28 -4.11 -3.29 9.63
CA ARG A 28 -4.63 -3.84 8.36
C ARG A 28 -4.70 -2.78 7.26
N TYR A 29 -5.17 -1.58 7.59
CA TYR A 29 -5.20 -0.49 6.61
C TYR A 29 -3.79 -0.08 6.16
N ARG A 30 -2.80 -0.10 7.08
CA ARG A 30 -1.40 0.09 6.71
C ARG A 30 -0.84 -1.03 5.84
N ALA A 31 -1.17 -2.29 6.13
CA ALA A 31 -0.78 -3.43 5.31
C ALA A 31 -1.33 -3.30 3.88
N LEU A 32 -2.62 -2.94 3.74
CA LEU A 32 -3.24 -2.59 2.46
C LEU A 32 -2.50 -1.42 1.78
N GLN A 33 -2.10 -0.41 2.55
CA GLN A 33 -1.33 0.74 2.05
C GLN A 33 0.14 0.44 1.72
N ASN A 34 0.68 -0.67 2.21
CA ASN A 34 2.06 -1.10 1.97
C ASN A 34 2.16 -2.22 0.93
N GLY A 35 1.04 -2.65 0.35
CA GLY A 35 1.04 -3.68 -0.71
C GLY A 35 1.08 -5.12 -0.19
N GLU A 36 0.84 -5.34 1.10
CA GLU A 36 0.61 -6.70 1.59
C GLU A 36 -0.79 -7.14 1.12
N ALA A 37 -0.84 -8.04 0.14
CA ALA A 37 -2.06 -8.64 -0.42
C ALA A 37 -2.82 -9.55 0.57
N VAL A 38 -2.61 -9.37 1.87
CA VAL A 38 -3.13 -10.25 2.92
C VAL A 38 -4.45 -9.70 3.43
N GLY A 39 -5.53 -10.44 3.19
CA GLY A 39 -6.85 -10.13 3.74
C GLY A 39 -7.56 -8.97 3.05
N LEU A 40 -7.35 -8.80 1.74
CA LEU A 40 -8.08 -7.83 0.91
C LEU A 40 -9.60 -8.01 1.00
N GLU A 41 -10.04 -9.25 1.22
CA GLU A 41 -11.45 -9.64 1.42
C GLU A 41 -12.10 -9.02 2.68
N ALA A 42 -11.28 -8.58 3.64
CA ALA A 42 -11.77 -7.92 4.84
C ALA A 42 -12.12 -6.44 4.64
N PHE A 43 -11.88 -5.89 3.45
CA PHE A 43 -12.14 -4.50 3.12
C PHE A 43 -13.41 -4.35 2.28
N THR A 44 -14.07 -3.21 2.45
CA THR A 44 -15.23 -2.85 1.62
C THR A 44 -14.79 -2.46 0.21
N PRO A 45 -15.65 -2.60 -0.81
CA PRO A 45 -15.33 -2.17 -2.19
C PRO A 45 -14.87 -0.71 -2.27
N HIS A 46 -15.48 0.17 -1.47
CA HIS A 46 -15.08 1.58 -1.39
C HIS A 46 -13.64 1.76 -0.88
N GLN A 47 -13.22 1.00 0.14
CA GLN A 47 -11.86 1.06 0.66
C GLN A 47 -10.84 0.54 -0.35
N LEU A 48 -11.15 -0.55 -1.07
CA LEU A 48 -10.27 -1.08 -2.11
C LEU A 48 -10.13 -0.10 -3.28
N ARG A 49 -11.24 0.48 -3.77
CA ARG A 49 -11.20 1.52 -4.81
C ARG A 49 -10.43 2.77 -4.37
N LYS A 50 -10.54 3.16 -3.10
CA LYS A 50 -9.75 4.27 -2.56
C LYS A 50 -8.26 3.92 -2.55
N ALA A 51 -7.90 2.72 -2.08
CA ALA A 51 -6.52 2.27 -2.07
C ALA A 51 -5.94 2.16 -3.49
N LEU A 52 -6.73 1.69 -4.46
CA LEU A 52 -6.36 1.65 -5.87
C LEU A 52 -6.01 3.04 -6.40
N LYS A 53 -6.88 4.03 -6.19
CA LYS A 53 -6.62 5.43 -6.59
C LYS A 53 -5.39 6.02 -5.92
N GLU A 54 -5.14 5.69 -4.66
CA GLU A 54 -3.92 6.12 -3.95
C GLU A 54 -2.66 5.49 -4.56
N VAL A 55 -2.73 4.26 -5.06
CA VAL A 55 -1.62 3.61 -5.77
C VAL A 55 -1.43 4.24 -7.14
N GLU A 56 -2.49 4.46 -7.91
CA GLU A 56 -2.42 5.12 -9.23
C GLU A 56 -1.77 6.50 -9.14
N ALA A 57 -2.15 7.30 -8.14
CA ALA A 57 -1.53 8.61 -7.91
C ALA A 57 -0.04 8.51 -7.56
N LYS A 58 0.37 7.47 -6.82
CA LYS A 58 1.77 7.22 -6.50
C LYS A 58 2.56 6.76 -7.72
N VAL A 59 2.00 5.86 -8.54
CA VAL A 59 2.59 5.40 -9.80
C VAL A 59 2.88 6.62 -10.67
N LEU A 60 1.87 7.45 -10.94
CA LEU A 60 2.04 8.65 -11.76
C LEU A 60 3.15 9.56 -11.25
N ALA A 61 3.19 9.85 -9.94
CA ALA A 61 4.23 10.69 -9.36
C ALA A 61 5.65 10.09 -9.49
N HIS A 62 5.78 8.76 -9.38
CA HIS A 62 7.06 8.08 -9.56
C HIS A 62 7.47 7.99 -11.03
N GLU A 63 6.52 7.84 -11.96
CA GLU A 63 6.79 7.89 -13.40
C GLU A 63 7.25 9.28 -13.84
N GLU A 64 6.61 10.35 -13.34
CA GLU A 64 7.07 11.72 -13.57
C GLU A 64 8.50 11.90 -13.03
N ARG A 65 8.78 11.41 -11.82
CA ARG A 65 10.12 11.46 -11.24
C ARG A 65 11.13 10.63 -12.02
N GLN A 66 10.75 9.46 -12.53
CA GLN A 66 11.57 8.62 -13.38
C GLN A 66 11.96 9.39 -14.65
N ALA A 67 10.99 10.00 -15.33
CA ALA A 67 11.23 10.78 -16.55
C ALA A 67 12.16 11.99 -16.31
N GLU A 68 12.01 12.69 -15.17
CA GLU A 68 12.92 13.76 -14.77
C GLU A 68 14.36 13.25 -14.59
N LEU A 69 14.54 12.11 -13.92
CA LEU A 69 15.84 11.51 -13.67
C LEU A 69 16.47 10.97 -14.95
N GLU A 70 15.69 10.37 -15.84
CA GLU A 70 16.13 9.93 -17.17
C GLU A 70 16.63 11.11 -18.01
N ALA A 71 15.87 12.21 -18.03
CA ALA A 71 16.27 13.42 -18.73
C ALA A 71 17.57 14.01 -18.14
N ALA A 72 17.73 13.99 -16.82
CA ALA A 72 18.96 14.42 -16.17
C ALA A 72 20.14 13.49 -16.49
N LEU A 73 19.95 12.17 -16.46
CA LEU A 73 21.00 11.18 -16.77
C LEU A 73 21.38 11.17 -18.25
N ALA A 74 20.49 11.61 -19.14
CA ALA A 74 20.80 11.77 -20.56
C ALA A 74 21.72 12.96 -20.86
N ASP A 75 21.88 13.90 -19.92
CA ASP A 75 22.77 15.05 -20.05
C ASP A 75 24.24 14.64 -19.82
N PRO A 76 25.13 14.74 -20.84
CA PRO A 76 26.54 14.40 -20.68
C PRO A 76 27.27 15.26 -19.63
N ASP A 77 26.79 16.46 -19.32
CA ASP A 77 27.39 17.33 -18.31
C ASP A 77 27.23 16.77 -16.89
N VAL A 78 26.24 15.91 -16.64
CA VAL A 78 26.08 15.23 -15.35
C VAL A 78 27.29 14.37 -15.00
N TYR A 79 27.94 13.78 -16.00
CA TYR A 79 29.09 12.90 -15.80
C TYR A 79 30.40 13.64 -15.54
N GLN A 80 30.41 14.98 -15.64
CA GLN A 80 31.56 15.80 -15.21
C GLN A 80 31.70 15.81 -13.68
N ASP A 81 30.59 15.56 -12.96
CA ASP A 81 30.56 15.40 -11.50
C ASP A 81 30.16 13.96 -11.17
N GLY A 82 31.15 13.12 -10.88
CA GLY A 82 30.93 11.71 -10.58
C GLY A 82 30.04 11.45 -9.36
N ASP A 83 30.04 12.34 -8.37
CA ASP A 83 29.16 12.23 -7.19
C ASP A 83 27.70 12.56 -7.57
N ARG A 84 27.50 13.58 -8.41
CA ARG A 84 26.17 13.93 -8.94
C ARG A 84 25.62 12.80 -9.81
N ALA A 85 26.41 12.29 -10.75
CA ALA A 85 26.01 11.17 -11.62
C ALA A 85 25.60 9.95 -10.79
N ARG A 86 26.42 9.57 -9.80
CA ARG A 86 26.13 8.44 -8.92
C ARG A 86 24.83 8.63 -8.15
N ARG A 87 24.58 9.82 -7.59
CA ARG A 87 23.32 10.11 -6.86
C ARG A 87 22.10 9.99 -7.76
N LEU A 88 22.16 10.56 -8.96
CA LEU A 88 21.07 10.48 -9.92
C LEU A 88 20.79 9.04 -10.36
N THR A 89 21.84 8.23 -10.58
CA THR A 89 21.68 6.80 -10.88
C THR A 89 21.02 6.05 -9.71
N LEU A 90 21.48 6.27 -8.48
CA LEU A 90 20.88 5.61 -7.30
C LEU A 90 19.43 6.01 -7.09
N ASP A 91 19.11 7.29 -7.26
CA ASP A 91 17.73 7.78 -7.17
C ASP A 91 16.86 7.17 -8.26
N TYR A 92 17.39 7.04 -9.49
CA TYR A 92 16.68 6.41 -10.61
C TYR A 92 16.42 4.93 -10.35
N GLU A 93 17.42 4.16 -9.94
CA GLU A 93 17.27 2.75 -9.58
C GLU A 93 16.25 2.54 -8.44
N ALA A 94 16.26 3.43 -7.44
CA ALA A 94 15.29 3.39 -6.35
C ALA A 94 13.86 3.66 -6.84
N VAL A 95 13.68 4.66 -7.72
CA VAL A 95 12.36 4.95 -8.32
C VAL A 95 11.87 3.79 -9.17
N GLN A 96 12.74 3.13 -9.94
CA GLN A 96 12.37 1.95 -10.72
C GLN A 96 11.89 0.80 -9.81
N ALA A 97 12.63 0.50 -8.73
CA ALA A 97 12.24 -0.56 -7.78
C ALA A 97 10.91 -0.26 -7.06
N GLU A 98 10.67 1.00 -6.70
CA GLU A 98 9.39 1.43 -6.12
C GLU A 98 8.25 1.33 -7.14
N LEU A 99 8.48 1.68 -8.40
CA LEU A 99 7.48 1.52 -9.47
C LEU A 99 7.10 0.05 -9.68
N GLU A 100 8.06 -0.88 -9.72
CA GLU A 100 7.77 -2.31 -9.81
C GLU A 100 6.87 -2.78 -8.67
N THR A 101 7.16 -2.34 -7.45
CA THR A 101 6.37 -2.65 -6.25
C THR A 101 4.95 -2.05 -6.33
N LEU A 102 4.84 -0.80 -6.78
CA LEU A 102 3.56 -0.12 -6.95
C LEU A 102 2.72 -0.76 -8.06
N TYR A 103 3.33 -1.22 -9.14
CA TYR A 103 2.65 -1.91 -10.24
C TYR A 103 2.08 -3.25 -9.82
N ALA A 104 2.88 -4.10 -9.14
CA ALA A 104 2.40 -5.38 -8.61
C ALA A 104 1.22 -5.18 -7.65
N ARG A 105 1.27 -4.12 -6.84
CA ARG A 105 0.18 -3.76 -5.94
C ARG A 105 -1.05 -3.25 -6.68
N TRP A 106 -0.87 -2.40 -7.68
CA TRP A 106 -1.96 -1.90 -8.52
C TRP A 106 -2.70 -3.06 -9.16
N GLU A 107 -1.96 -4.00 -9.78
CA GLU A 107 -2.51 -5.19 -10.42
C GLU A 107 -3.37 -6.00 -9.44
N THR A 108 -2.82 -6.33 -8.26
CA THR A 108 -3.57 -7.05 -7.22
C THR A 108 -4.86 -6.33 -6.83
N LEU A 109 -4.81 -5.01 -6.59
CA LEU A 109 -5.99 -4.23 -6.20
C LEU A 109 -7.00 -4.11 -7.33
N ALA A 110 -6.53 -3.91 -8.56
CA ALA A 110 -7.36 -3.79 -9.75
C ALA A 110 -8.12 -5.09 -10.01
N GLU A 111 -7.46 -6.25 -9.90
CA GLU A 111 -8.09 -7.56 -10.00
C GLU A 111 -9.21 -7.75 -8.96
N HIS A 112 -8.94 -7.42 -7.70
CA HIS A 112 -9.93 -7.54 -6.63
C HIS A 112 -11.11 -6.59 -6.82
N VAL A 113 -10.85 -5.35 -7.24
CA VAL A 113 -11.92 -4.38 -7.53
C VAL A 113 -12.75 -4.83 -8.72
N ALA A 114 -12.11 -5.31 -9.80
CA ALA A 114 -12.80 -5.82 -10.98
C ALA A 114 -13.69 -7.03 -10.65
N ALA A 115 -13.22 -7.95 -9.79
CA ALA A 115 -13.99 -9.11 -9.35
C ALA A 115 -15.21 -8.74 -8.49
N LEU A 116 -15.23 -7.56 -7.85
CA LEU A 116 -16.38 -7.06 -7.08
C LEU A 116 -17.41 -6.32 -7.95
N ASP A 117 -17.00 -5.88 -9.14
CA ASP A 117 -17.81 -5.07 -10.06
C ASP A 117 -18.46 -5.91 -11.18
N GLY A 118 -17.99 -7.14 -11.38
CA GLY A 118 -18.57 -8.14 -12.29
C GLY A 118 -19.68 -8.97 -11.64
#